data_AF-A0A2N2BHD9-F1
#
_entry.id   AF-A0A2N2BHD9-F1
#
_cell.length_a   1.000
_cell.length_b   1.000
_cell.length_c   1.000
_cell.angle_alpha   90.00
_cell.angle_beta   90.00
_cell.angle_gamma   90.00
#
_symmetry.space_group_name_H-M   'P 1'
#
loop_
_entity.id
_entity.type
_entity.pdbx_description
1 polymer ?
#
loop_
_entity_poly.entity_id
_entity_poly.type
_entity_poly.pdbx_seq_one_letter_code
_entity_poly.pdbx_strand_id
1 'polypeptide(L)'
;KKSCTKWFDYDKIRGNLRIRTRENGDFIRFSPALHKKKIKDYFIDQKVNRSIRDQVPMLVSGHEVIWIVGYRINEAYKVTDATKTIIEVVHSKEERL
;
A
#
# COMPACT_ATOMS: atom_id res chain seq x y z
N LYS A 1 -19.05 11.04 -2.45
CA LYS A 1 -17.64 11.11 -1.98
C LYS A 1 -17.21 9.75 -1.40
N LYS A 2 -16.36 8.98 -2.08
CA LYS A 2 -15.70 7.81 -1.48
C LYS A 2 -14.27 8.21 -1.13
N SER A 3 -14.04 8.57 0.14
CA SER A 3 -12.71 8.66 0.72
C SER A 3 -12.37 7.33 1.39
N CYS A 4 -11.08 6.98 1.40
CA CYS A 4 -10.58 5.87 2.19
C CYS A 4 -9.44 6.38 3.07
N THR A 5 -9.61 6.23 4.38
CA THR A 5 -8.59 6.53 5.38
C THR A 5 -7.97 5.23 5.85
N LYS A 6 -6.64 5.20 5.97
CA LYS A 6 -5.88 4.10 6.57
C LYS A 6 -4.84 4.67 7.52
N TRP A 7 -4.61 3.93 8.60
CA TRP A 7 -3.59 4.24 9.60
C TRP A 7 -2.50 3.17 9.55
N PHE A 8 -1.25 3.62 9.61
CA PHE A 8 -0.09 2.75 9.59
C PHE A 8 0.83 3.06 10.76
N ASP A 9 1.52 2.02 11.22
CA ASP A 9 2.58 2.15 12.21
C ASP A 9 3.78 2.87 11.59
N TYR A 10 3.97 4.13 11.97
CA TYR A 10 5.04 4.97 11.45
C TYR A 10 6.42 4.51 11.95
N ASP A 11 6.47 3.92 13.15
CA ASP A 11 7.71 3.46 13.77
C ASP A 11 8.37 2.31 12.99
N LYS A 12 7.61 1.61 12.13
CA LYS A 12 8.08 0.54 11.25
C LYS A 12 8.59 1.03 9.89
N ILE A 13 8.46 2.31 9.58
CA ILE A 13 8.85 2.89 8.28
C ILE A 13 10.32 3.35 8.37
N ARG A 14 11.20 2.75 7.56
CA ARG A 14 12.66 2.97 7.59
C ARG A 14 13.23 3.65 6.34
N GLY A 15 12.41 4.39 5.60
CA GLY A 15 12.82 5.03 4.35
C GLY A 15 11.83 6.09 3.88
N ASN A 16 12.10 6.66 2.71
CA ASN A 16 11.28 7.74 2.15
C ASN A 16 9.90 7.22 1.72
N LEU A 17 8.87 7.82 2.30
CA LEU A 17 7.49 7.58 1.89
C LEU A 17 7.21 8.25 0.56
N ARG A 18 6.64 7.48 -0.36
CA ARG A 18 6.22 7.98 -1.67
C ARG A 18 4.84 7.44 -1.99
N ILE A 19 4.05 8.27 -2.67
CA ILE A 19 2.85 7.81 -3.37
C ILE A 19 3.22 7.72 -4.85
N ARG A 20 3.16 6.51 -5.41
CA ARG A 20 3.42 6.26 -6.83
C ARG A 20 2.62 5.06 -7.33
N THR A 21 2.65 4.83 -8.63
CA THR A 21 2.16 3.58 -9.23
C THR A 21 3.24 2.50 -9.14
N ARG A 22 2.92 1.26 -9.56
CA ARG A 22 3.84 0.12 -9.43
C ARG A 22 5.13 0.32 -10.23
N GLU A 23 6.21 -0.23 -9.69
CA GLU A 23 7.50 -0.40 -10.34
C GLU A 23 7.90 -1.88 -10.36
N ASN A 24 8.81 -2.24 -11.27
CA ASN A 24 9.37 -3.58 -11.30
C ASN A 24 10.14 -3.84 -9.99
N GLY A 25 9.87 -4.99 -9.37
CA GLY A 25 10.48 -5.36 -8.07
C GLY A 25 9.61 -5.07 -6.85
N ASP A 26 8.51 -4.33 -7.01
CA ASP A 26 7.60 -4.04 -5.91
C ASP A 26 6.99 -5.30 -5.29
N PHE A 27 6.87 -5.30 -3.96
CA PHE A 27 6.30 -6.41 -3.20
C PHE A 27 5.47 -5.95 -2.00
N ILE A 28 4.61 -6.83 -1.51
CA ILE A 28 3.80 -6.66 -0.30
C ILE A 28 3.90 -7.91 0.59
N ARG A 29 3.82 -7.76 1.92
CA ARG A 29 3.83 -8.89 2.87
C ARG A 29 2.43 -9.25 3.35
N PHE A 30 2.19 -10.56 3.42
CA PHE A 30 0.89 -11.14 3.82
C PHE A 30 0.90 -11.66 5.26
N SER A 31 2.04 -11.61 5.93
CA SER A 31 2.18 -11.91 7.33
C SER A 31 3.43 -11.21 7.89
N PRO A 32 3.51 -11.01 9.22
CA PRO A 32 4.74 -10.60 9.88
C PRO A 32 5.90 -11.57 9.63
N ALA A 33 5.59 -12.86 9.43
CA ALA A 33 6.54 -13.94 9.12
C ALA A 33 7.08 -13.95 7.67
N LEU A 34 7.13 -12.78 7.02
CA LEU A 34 7.91 -12.49 5.81
C LEU A 34 7.44 -13.13 4.48
N HIS A 35 6.24 -13.71 4.38
CA HIS A 35 5.74 -14.13 3.06
C HIS A 35 5.47 -12.90 2.18
N LYS A 36 6.44 -12.60 1.31
CA LYS A 36 6.39 -11.50 0.32
C LYS A 36 5.77 -12.02 -0.97
N LYS A 37 4.96 -11.18 -1.60
CA LYS A 37 4.47 -11.40 -2.96
C LYS A 37 4.79 -10.19 -3.81
N LYS A 38 5.22 -10.41 -5.04
CA LYS A 38 5.38 -9.32 -6.02
C LYS A 38 4.02 -8.71 -6.33
N ILE A 39 3.97 -7.39 -6.54
CA ILE A 39 2.72 -6.69 -6.89
C ILE A 39 2.16 -7.19 -8.23
N LYS A 40 3.04 -7.55 -9.18
CA LYS A 40 2.64 -8.20 -10.43
C LYS A 40 1.79 -9.44 -10.18
N ASP A 41 2.28 -10.35 -9.32
CA ASP A 41 1.64 -11.63 -9.04
C ASP A 41 0.37 -11.41 -8.21
N TYR A 42 0.40 -10.48 -7.25
CA TYR A 42 -0.79 -10.08 -6.51
C TYR A 42 -1.92 -9.60 -7.44
N PHE A 43 -1.64 -8.73 -8.41
CA PHE A 43 -2.65 -8.23 -9.34
C PHE A 43 -3.19 -9.30 -10.31
N ILE A 44 -2.37 -10.30 -10.65
CA ILE A 44 -2.84 -11.46 -11.44
C ILE A 44 -3.85 -12.25 -10.61
N ASP A 45 -3.50 -12.60 -9.37
CA ASP A 45 -4.35 -13.42 -8.51
C ASP A 45 -5.65 -12.72 -8.12
N GLN A 46 -5.61 -11.40 -7.95
CA GLN A 46 -6.80 -10.58 -7.72
C GLN A 46 -7.59 -10.26 -8.99
N LYS A 47 -7.18 -10.81 -10.15
CA LYS A 47 -7.81 -10.60 -11.45
C LYS A 47 -7.99 -9.11 -11.80
N VAL A 48 -7.04 -8.27 -11.38
CA VAL A 48 -7.06 -6.84 -11.69
C VAL A 48 -6.85 -6.66 -13.20
N ASN A 49 -7.70 -5.90 -13.87
CA ASN A 49 -7.55 -5.66 -15.32
C ASN A 49 -6.19 -5.01 -15.61
N ARG A 50 -5.45 -5.54 -16.59
CA ARG A 50 -4.13 -5.03 -16.99
C ARG A 50 -4.14 -3.53 -17.28
N SER A 51 -5.21 -2.99 -17.87
CA SER A 51 -5.32 -1.58 -18.25
C SER A 51 -5.27 -0.62 -17.05
N ILE A 52 -5.70 -1.08 -15.87
CA ILE A 52 -5.74 -0.23 -14.66
C ILE A 52 -4.56 -0.48 -13.72
N ARG A 53 -3.80 -1.58 -13.87
CA ARG A 53 -2.73 -1.95 -12.92
C ARG A 53 -1.65 -0.87 -12.79
N ASP A 54 -1.34 -0.19 -13.88
CA ASP A 54 -0.34 0.89 -13.94
C ASP A 54 -0.89 2.24 -13.44
N GLN A 55 -2.19 2.32 -13.13
CA GLN A 55 -2.87 3.51 -12.63
C GLN A 55 -3.19 3.42 -11.14
N VAL A 56 -3.02 2.24 -10.51
CA VAL A 56 -3.33 2.04 -9.09
C VAL A 56 -2.32 2.80 -8.23
N PRO A 57 -2.74 3.80 -7.43
CA PRO A 57 -1.85 4.49 -6.51
C PRO A 57 -1.43 3.57 -5.36
N MET A 58 -0.18 3.70 -4.94
CA MET A 58 0.39 2.92 -3.84
C MET A 58 1.20 3.82 -2.92
N LEU A 59 1.01 3.65 -1.61
CA LEU A 59 1.92 4.16 -0.61
C LEU A 59 3.07 3.16 -0.46
N VAL A 60 4.31 3.63 -0.60
CA VAL A 60 5.50 2.76 -0.61
C VAL A 60 6.63 3.34 0.23
N SER A 61 7.52 2.44 0.69
CA SER A 61 8.85 2.78 1.17
C SER A 61 9.87 1.94 0.38
N GLY A 62 10.58 2.59 -0.54
CA GLY A 62 11.38 1.89 -1.55
C GLY A 62 10.51 1.00 -2.47
N HIS A 63 10.82 -0.30 -2.53
CA HIS A 63 10.02 -1.31 -3.24
C HIS A 63 9.01 -2.05 -2.35
N GLU A 64 9.01 -1.78 -1.04
CA GLU A 64 8.00 -2.36 -0.16
C GLU A 64 6.73 -1.52 -0.19
N VAL A 65 5.65 -2.12 -0.68
CA VAL A 65 4.34 -1.46 -0.74
C VAL A 65 3.68 -1.55 0.64
N ILE A 66 3.31 -0.40 1.19
CA ILE A 66 2.62 -0.26 2.47
C ILE A 66 1.10 -0.35 2.25
N TRP A 67 0.59 0.26 1.19
CA TRP A 67 -0.83 0.25 0.85
C TRP A 67 -1.04 0.31 -0.65
N ILE A 68 -1.84 -0.61 -1.17
CA ILE A 68 -2.37 -0.60 -2.52
C ILE A 68 -3.78 0.00 -2.44
N VAL A 69 -3.97 1.23 -2.93
CA VAL A 69 -5.23 1.97 -2.77
C VAL A 69 -6.38 1.23 -3.44
N GLY A 70 -7.46 1.02 -2.70
CA GLY A 70 -8.63 0.24 -3.16
C GLY A 70 -8.46 -1.28 -3.09
N TYR A 71 -7.31 -1.77 -2.63
CA TYR A 71 -7.02 -3.19 -2.55
C TYR A 71 -6.57 -3.58 -1.13
N ARG A 72 -5.27 -3.65 -0.86
CA ARG A 72 -4.71 -4.31 0.32
C ARG A 72 -3.70 -3.43 1.05
N ILE A 73 -3.71 -3.51 2.37
CA ILE A 73 -2.66 -2.97 3.25
C ILE A 73 -1.64 -4.06 3.57
N ASN A 74 -0.38 -3.66 3.73
CA ASN A 74 0.69 -4.56 4.11
C ASN A 74 0.61 -4.89 5.61
N GLU A 75 0.60 -6.18 5.93
CA GLU A 75 0.51 -6.66 7.33
C GLU A 75 1.64 -6.13 8.20
N ALA A 76 2.82 -5.89 7.64
CA ALA A 76 3.99 -5.41 8.37
C ALA A 76 3.81 -3.98 8.92
N TYR A 77 2.86 -3.20 8.41
CA TYR A 77 2.67 -1.79 8.79
C TYR A 77 1.36 -1.55 9.54
N LYS A 78 0.66 -2.60 9.96
CA LYS A 78 -0.52 -2.45 10.80
C LYS A 78 -0.13 -1.86 12.17
N VAL A 79 -0.99 -0.97 12.65
CA VAL A 79 -0.97 -0.45 14.01
C VAL A 79 -1.22 -1.61 14.98
N THR A 80 -0.45 -1.65 16.05
CA THR A 80 -0.61 -2.60 17.16
C THR A 80 -0.53 -1.84 18.49
N ASP A 81 -0.77 -2.52 19.61
CA ASP A 81 -0.68 -1.91 20.95
C ASP A 81 0.73 -1.39 21.29
N ALA A 82 1.75 -1.81 20.53
CA ALA A 82 3.12 -1.34 20.68
C ALA A 82 3.45 -0.10 19.83
N THR A 83 2.56 0.30 18.91
CA THR A 83 2.77 1.47 18.04
C THR A 83 2.75 2.74 18.86
N LYS A 84 3.81 3.55 18.76
CA LYS A 84 3.92 4.85 19.45
C LYS A 84 3.53 5.99 18.53
N THR A 85 3.89 5.87 17.25
CA THR A 85 3.62 6.88 16.24
C THR A 85 2.78 6.30 15.11
N ILE A 86 1.68 6.97 14.79
CA ILE A 86 0.79 6.59 13.69
C ILE A 86 0.89 7.62 12.58
N ILE A 87 0.86 7.16 11.33
CA ILE A 87 0.59 8.00 10.17
C ILE A 87 -0.83 7.72 9.65
N GLU A 88 -1.62 8.78 9.52
CA GLU A 88 -2.91 8.74 8.82
C GLU A 88 -2.71 9.10 7.35
N VAL A 89 -3.26 8.28 6.46
CA VAL A 89 -3.24 8.53 5.02
C VAL A 89 -4.66 8.50 4.48
N VAL A 90 -5.06 9.61 3.87
CA VAL A 90 -6.39 9.79 3.28
C VAL A 90 -6.26 9.82 1.76
N HIS A 91 -7.00 8.95 1.08
CA HIS A 91 -7.18 9.00 -0.36
C HIS A 91 -8.61 9.41 -0.69
N SER A 92 -8.77 10.53 -1.38
CA SER A 92 -10.03 11.03 -1.93
C SER A 92 -9.93 11.16 -3.45
N LYS A 93 -11.05 10.93 -4.14
CA LYS A 93 -11.18 11.38 -5.54
C LYS A 93 -11.73 12.80 -5.49
N GLU A 94 -11.01 13.73 -6.11
CA GLU A 94 -11.51 15.07 -6.39
C GLU A 94 -12.21 15.04 -7.75
N GLU A 95 -13.48 15.43 -7.81
CA GLU A 95 -14.17 15.65 -9.08
C GLU A 95 -13.78 17.05 -9.55
N ARG A 96 -13.02 17.14 -10.65
CA ARG A 96 -12.90 18.39 -11.39
C ARG A 96 -14.24 18.61 -12.12
N LEU A 97 -14.99 19.61 -11.66
CA LEU A 97 -16.15 20.17 -12.34
C LEU A 97 -15.76 20.75 -13.71
#